data_AF-K1JGZ3-F1
#
_entry.id   AF-K1JGZ3-F1
#
_cell.length_a   1.000
_cell.length_b   1.000
_cell.length_c   1.000
_cell.angle_alpha   90.00
_cell.angle_beta   90.00
_cell.angle_gamma   90.00
#
_symmetry.space_group_name_H-M   'P 1'
#
loop_
_entity.id
_entity.type
_entity.pdbx_description
1 polymer ?
#
loop_
_entity_poly.entity_id
_entity_poly.type
_entity_poly.pdbx_seq_one_letter_code
_entity_poly.pdbx_strand_id
1 'polypeptide(L)'
;MKRRYGLLALALLALLLLNLGAQEEPARPASTSQPPSGAAAPVQAQLSGSPALASPVAATQTGSEPPPASWRAMPEALSQQLASEVSDSDLPLAERLANLEGAEASWLGEGESLFRLQGRYALALEQLAQENEQLPLAERLDALSRLQDEWVAEHPDLATELFNPAARLQQARQLWGDEELATLARHFLPAAEAEATLQFAASRQQQLDQRSRYQQQLTELEQQLAASRGNMDEASWQQHREAVLGQFRRDFFARDSATPTQ
;
A
#
# COMPACT_ATOMS: atom_id res chain seq x y z
N MET A 1 -15.05 -2.47 -23.40
CA MET A 1 -14.14 -3.61 -23.13
C MET A 1 -14.37 -4.07 -21.70
N LYS A 2 -15.13 -5.15 -21.53
CA LYS A 2 -15.50 -5.75 -20.23
C LYS A 2 -14.49 -6.85 -19.93
N ARG A 3 -13.75 -6.78 -18.80
CA ARG A 3 -12.90 -7.84 -18.16
C ARG A 3 -11.81 -7.22 -17.24
N ARG A 4 -12.17 -6.34 -16.30
CA ARG A 4 -11.20 -5.82 -15.30
C ARG A 4 -11.65 -5.94 -13.85
N TYR A 5 -12.93 -6.20 -13.59
CA TYR A 5 -13.48 -6.22 -12.24
C TYR A 5 -13.13 -7.49 -11.43
N GLY A 6 -12.97 -8.64 -12.08
CA GLY A 6 -12.60 -9.89 -11.38
C GLY A 6 -11.14 -9.93 -10.86
N LEU A 7 -10.22 -9.22 -11.53
CA LEU A 7 -8.83 -9.09 -11.09
C LEU A 7 -8.66 -8.07 -9.96
N LEU A 8 -9.53 -7.06 -9.89
CA LEU A 8 -9.55 -6.07 -8.80
C LEU A 8 -9.98 -6.70 -7.47
N ALA A 9 -10.93 -7.63 -7.48
CA ALA A 9 -11.38 -8.35 -6.28
C ALA A 9 -10.29 -9.27 -5.68
N LEU A 10 -9.50 -9.94 -6.54
CA LEU A 10 -8.34 -10.74 -6.10
C LEU A 10 -7.18 -9.86 -5.62
N ALA A 11 -6.95 -8.71 -6.25
CA ALA A 11 -5.93 -7.76 -5.81
C ALA A 11 -6.27 -7.10 -4.46
N LEU A 12 -7.56 -6.78 -4.22
CA LEU A 12 -8.06 -6.27 -2.94
C LEU A 12 -7.77 -7.22 -1.78
N LEU A 13 -8.04 -8.51 -1.98
CA LEU A 13 -7.90 -9.53 -0.94
C LEU A 13 -6.42 -9.91 -0.71
N ALA A 14 -5.63 -10.01 -1.78
CA ALA A 14 -4.19 -10.31 -1.70
C ALA A 14 -3.35 -9.13 -1.14
N LEU A 15 -3.64 -7.87 -1.50
CA LEU A 15 -2.92 -6.72 -0.94
C LEU A 15 -3.30 -6.42 0.51
N LEU A 16 -4.52 -6.73 0.95
CA LEU A 16 -4.91 -6.56 2.35
C LEU A 16 -4.24 -7.61 3.25
N LEU A 17 -4.13 -8.85 2.78
CA LEU A 17 -3.37 -9.91 3.46
C LEU A 17 -1.88 -9.56 3.60
N LEU A 18 -1.27 -8.88 2.61
CA LEU A 18 0.10 -8.39 2.72
C LEU A 18 0.25 -7.21 3.69
N ASN A 19 -0.77 -6.34 3.81
CA ASN A 19 -0.69 -5.16 4.67
C ASN A 19 -0.81 -5.51 6.18
N LEU A 20 -1.47 -6.62 6.53
CA LEU A 20 -1.46 -7.14 7.90
C LEU A 20 -0.18 -7.92 8.25
N GLY A 21 0.47 -8.58 7.28
CA GLY A 21 1.72 -9.33 7.50
C GLY A 21 2.99 -8.49 7.63
N ALA A 22 2.94 -7.19 7.28
CA ALA A 22 4.11 -6.30 7.31
C ALA A 22 4.21 -5.42 8.57
N GLN A 23 3.30 -5.60 9.54
CA GLN A 23 3.31 -4.92 10.85
C GLN A 23 3.97 -5.76 11.96
N GLU A 24 4.77 -6.77 11.63
CA GLU A 24 5.77 -7.29 12.58
C GLU A 24 6.99 -6.37 12.55
N GLU A 25 7.04 -5.46 13.53
CA GLU A 25 8.24 -4.77 13.99
C GLU A 25 9.46 -5.71 13.88
N PRO A 26 10.57 -5.28 13.26
CA PRO A 26 11.83 -5.99 13.48
C PRO A 26 12.21 -5.82 14.95
N ALA A 27 11.90 -6.83 15.74
CA ALA A 27 12.45 -7.00 17.08
C ALA A 27 13.96 -6.82 16.99
N ARG A 28 14.47 -5.72 17.56
CA ARG A 28 15.88 -5.54 17.87
C ARG A 28 16.38 -6.82 18.54
N PRO A 29 17.43 -7.48 18.05
CA PRO A 29 18.02 -8.57 18.82
C PRO A 29 18.54 -8.01 20.14
N ALA A 30 17.96 -8.50 21.24
CA ALA A 30 18.44 -8.29 22.58
C ALA A 30 19.93 -8.70 22.65
N SER A 31 20.78 -7.76 23.03
CA SER A 31 22.19 -8.01 23.31
C SER A 31 22.32 -8.92 24.54
N THR A 32 22.60 -10.21 24.31
CA THR A 32 23.09 -11.11 25.36
C THR A 32 24.55 -10.81 25.65
N SER A 33 24.82 -10.34 26.86
CA SER A 33 26.18 -10.11 27.39
C SER A 33 26.72 -11.38 28.04
N GLN A 34 27.93 -11.83 27.69
CA GLN A 34 28.97 -12.17 28.69
C GLN A 34 30.39 -12.31 28.07
N PRO A 35 31.48 -11.99 28.81
CA PRO A 35 32.82 -11.64 28.29
C PRO A 35 33.85 -12.79 28.53
N PRO A 36 35.19 -12.67 28.22
CA PRO A 36 36.12 -11.77 28.93
C PRO A 36 37.31 -11.17 28.10
N SER A 37 37.96 -10.20 28.75
CA SER A 37 39.40 -9.87 28.69
C SER A 37 39.95 -8.93 27.62
N GLY A 38 40.50 -7.79 28.06
CA GLY A 38 41.48 -7.01 27.29
C GLY A 38 41.41 -5.48 27.39
N ALA A 39 41.77 -4.93 28.56
CA ALA A 39 42.41 -3.63 28.80
C ALA A 39 41.97 -2.34 28.04
N ALA A 40 41.43 -1.39 28.81
CA ALA A 40 41.91 0.00 28.99
C ALA A 40 40.76 1.02 29.05
N ALA A 41 40.48 1.52 30.26
CA ALA A 41 39.74 2.76 30.49
C ALA A 41 40.61 3.98 30.08
N PRO A 42 40.07 5.22 29.88
CA PRO A 42 39.55 6.00 31.01
C PRO A 42 38.36 6.97 30.75
N VAL A 43 37.54 7.14 31.82
CA VAL A 43 37.15 8.43 32.48
C VAL A 43 35.92 9.25 32.02
N GLN A 44 34.87 9.20 32.89
CA GLN A 44 34.07 10.27 33.56
C GLN A 44 33.22 11.24 32.69
N ALA A 45 32.00 11.64 33.08
CA ALA A 45 31.58 12.07 34.42
C ALA A 45 30.08 11.80 34.74
N GLN A 46 29.84 11.45 36.01
CA GLN A 46 28.56 11.49 36.73
C GLN A 46 28.26 12.91 37.22
N LEU A 47 26.98 13.27 37.37
CA LEU A 47 26.36 13.93 38.55
C LEU A 47 24.83 13.68 38.43
N SER A 48 24.24 12.69 39.12
CA SER A 48 23.71 12.70 40.50
C SER A 48 22.48 13.60 40.71
N GLY A 49 21.35 12.97 41.09
CA GLY A 49 20.20 13.68 41.69
C GLY A 49 18.88 12.90 41.73
N SER A 50 18.75 11.91 42.63
CA SER A 50 17.46 11.49 43.22
C SER A 50 17.50 11.83 44.72
N PRO A 51 16.35 12.12 45.36
CA PRO A 51 15.72 11.07 46.15
C PRO A 51 14.18 11.03 46.08
N ALA A 52 13.66 9.87 46.48
CA ALA A 52 12.28 9.41 46.52
C ALA A 52 11.38 10.07 47.58
N LEU A 53 10.05 9.90 47.46
CA LEU A 53 9.19 9.34 48.52
C LEU A 53 7.72 9.11 48.07
N ALA A 54 7.28 7.86 48.29
CA ALA A 54 5.98 7.42 48.82
C ALA A 54 4.64 7.63 48.07
N SER A 55 4.20 6.50 47.50
CA SER A 55 2.91 5.81 47.78
C SER A 55 1.66 6.08 46.92
N PRO A 56 0.84 5.03 46.71
CA PRO A 56 -0.13 4.93 45.62
C PRO A 56 -1.53 5.35 46.08
N VAL A 57 -2.18 6.22 45.29
CA VAL A 57 -3.62 6.43 45.40
C VAL A 57 -4.29 5.55 44.35
N ALA A 58 -5.06 4.59 44.85
CA ALA A 58 -6.02 3.83 44.09
C ALA A 58 -6.99 4.78 43.36
N ALA A 59 -7.03 4.68 42.04
CA ALA A 59 -8.12 5.17 41.23
C ALA A 59 -8.76 3.95 40.55
N THR A 60 -9.79 3.46 41.22
CA THR A 60 -11.00 2.85 40.68
C THR A 60 -10.96 2.53 39.19
N GLN A 61 -10.73 1.25 38.86
CA GLN A 61 -11.14 0.69 37.58
C GLN A 61 -12.68 0.69 37.54
N THR A 62 -13.27 1.80 37.13
CA THR A 62 -14.60 1.76 36.54
C THR A 62 -14.44 1.13 35.18
N GLY A 63 -14.96 -0.09 35.05
CA GLY A 63 -15.04 -0.82 33.80
C GLY A 63 -15.73 0.03 32.74
N SER A 64 -15.01 0.28 31.65
CA SER A 64 -15.61 0.19 30.34
C SER A 64 -15.01 -1.06 29.73
N GLU A 65 -15.76 -2.16 29.83
CA GLU A 65 -15.56 -3.28 28.93
C GLU A 65 -15.56 -2.69 27.50
N PRO A 66 -14.53 -2.93 26.68
CA PRO A 66 -14.60 -2.53 25.28
C PRO A 66 -15.90 -3.12 24.71
N PRO A 67 -16.64 -2.35 23.87
CA PRO A 67 -17.84 -2.88 23.26
C PRO A 67 -17.51 -4.23 22.60
N PRO A 68 -18.44 -5.21 22.64
CA PRO A 68 -18.19 -6.50 22.01
C PRO A 68 -17.82 -6.25 20.55
N ALA A 69 -16.70 -6.82 20.12
CA ALA A 69 -16.26 -6.71 18.73
C ALA A 69 -17.40 -7.18 17.82
N SER A 70 -17.71 -6.38 16.81
CA SER A 70 -18.77 -6.70 15.85
C SER A 70 -18.39 -7.92 14.98
N TRP A 71 -17.13 -8.36 15.07
CA TRP A 71 -16.53 -9.47 14.36
C TRP A 71 -15.79 -10.41 15.31
N ARG A 72 -15.58 -11.66 14.87
CA ARG A 72 -14.76 -12.64 15.59
C ARG A 72 -13.61 -13.14 14.73
N ALA A 73 -12.46 -13.35 15.37
CA ALA A 73 -11.29 -13.94 14.74
C ALA A 73 -11.56 -15.40 14.34
N MET A 74 -11.35 -15.71 13.07
CA MET A 74 -11.60 -17.03 12.49
C MET A 74 -10.49 -18.03 12.87
N PRO A 75 -10.79 -19.33 13.06
CA PRO A 75 -9.77 -20.34 13.29
C PRO A 75 -8.92 -20.55 12.05
N GLU A 76 -7.61 -20.73 12.20
CA GLU A 76 -6.65 -20.83 11.09
C GLU A 76 -6.97 -21.96 10.09
N ALA A 77 -7.53 -23.08 10.56
CA ALA A 77 -7.92 -24.18 9.68
C ALA A 77 -9.03 -23.77 8.71
N LEU A 78 -9.98 -22.96 9.19
CA LEU A 78 -11.09 -22.47 8.39
C LEU A 78 -10.62 -21.34 7.46
N SER A 79 -9.71 -20.46 7.92
CA SER A 79 -9.11 -19.45 7.05
C SER A 79 -8.29 -20.05 5.93
N GLN A 80 -7.55 -21.15 6.17
CA GLN A 80 -6.79 -21.87 5.13
C GLN A 80 -7.71 -22.53 4.11
N GLN A 81 -8.79 -23.17 4.57
CA GLN A 81 -9.79 -23.77 3.68
C GLN A 81 -10.45 -22.71 2.79
N LEU A 82 -10.78 -21.54 3.35
CA LEU A 82 -11.36 -20.44 2.58
C LEU A 82 -10.35 -19.76 1.65
N ALA A 83 -9.09 -19.62 2.06
CA ALA A 83 -8.04 -19.10 1.18
C ALA A 83 -7.82 -20.02 -0.03
N SER A 84 -7.91 -21.35 0.15
CA SER A 84 -7.89 -22.29 -0.97
C SER A 84 -9.15 -22.18 -1.85
N GLU A 85 -10.34 -22.07 -1.27
CA GLU A 85 -11.58 -21.90 -2.05
C GLU A 85 -11.59 -20.58 -2.83
N VAL A 86 -11.08 -19.50 -2.28
CA VAL A 86 -11.01 -18.20 -2.95
C VAL A 86 -9.99 -18.19 -4.09
N SER A 87 -8.91 -18.96 -3.96
CA SER A 87 -7.87 -19.08 -5.00
C SER A 87 -8.24 -20.06 -6.11
N ASP A 88 -8.95 -21.13 -5.78
CA ASP A 88 -9.29 -22.22 -6.71
C ASP A 88 -10.69 -22.08 -7.34
N SER A 89 -11.51 -21.13 -6.87
CA SER A 89 -12.89 -20.95 -7.33
C SER A 89 -13.05 -19.78 -8.30
N ASP A 90 -13.61 -20.07 -9.48
CA ASP A 90 -14.08 -19.09 -10.47
C ASP A 90 -15.47 -18.48 -10.10
N LEU A 91 -16.02 -18.79 -8.92
CA LEU A 91 -17.35 -18.33 -8.52
C LEU A 91 -17.39 -16.81 -8.27
N PRO A 92 -18.51 -16.14 -8.62
CA PRO A 92 -18.68 -14.72 -8.33
C PRO A 92 -18.68 -14.45 -6.82
N LEU A 93 -18.30 -13.23 -6.42
CA LEU A 93 -18.15 -12.84 -5.01
C LEU A 93 -19.42 -13.07 -4.19
N ALA A 94 -20.60 -12.80 -4.76
CA ALA A 94 -21.88 -13.00 -4.08
C ALA A 94 -22.15 -14.48 -3.73
N GLU A 95 -21.82 -15.41 -4.64
CA GLU A 95 -21.97 -16.84 -4.39
C GLU A 95 -20.94 -17.34 -3.38
N ARG A 96 -19.71 -16.82 -3.40
CA ARG A 96 -18.69 -17.12 -2.39
C ARG A 96 -19.12 -16.68 -1.00
N LEU A 97 -19.72 -15.48 -0.87
CA LEU A 97 -20.26 -15.02 0.42
C LEU A 97 -21.40 -15.89 0.94
N ALA A 98 -22.29 -16.37 0.06
CA ALA A 98 -23.36 -17.28 0.46
C ALA A 98 -22.81 -18.63 0.97
N ASN A 99 -21.76 -19.15 0.34
CA ASN A 99 -21.08 -20.36 0.81
C ASN A 99 -20.37 -20.14 2.16
N LEU A 100 -19.71 -18.99 2.32
CA LEU A 100 -19.08 -18.58 3.56
C LEU A 100 -20.06 -18.47 4.72
N GLU A 101 -21.23 -17.87 4.48
CA GLU A 101 -22.31 -17.82 5.46
C GLU A 101 -22.72 -19.22 5.94
N GLY A 102 -22.85 -20.17 5.01
CA GLY A 102 -23.16 -21.57 5.34
C GLY A 102 -22.07 -22.23 6.20
N ALA A 103 -20.79 -21.99 5.89
CA ALA A 103 -19.67 -22.51 6.66
C ALA A 103 -19.56 -21.87 8.06
N GLU A 104 -19.72 -20.54 8.15
CA GLU A 104 -19.64 -19.78 9.40
C GLU A 104 -20.81 -20.03 10.34
N ALA A 105 -22.01 -20.28 9.82
CA ALA A 105 -23.18 -20.62 10.64
C ALA A 105 -22.94 -21.86 11.51
N SER A 106 -22.09 -22.78 11.07
CA SER A 106 -21.72 -23.97 11.84
C SER A 106 -20.76 -23.68 13.00
N TRP A 107 -20.02 -22.56 12.95
CA TRP A 107 -18.94 -22.24 13.88
C TRP A 107 -19.26 -21.06 14.82
N LEU A 108 -19.88 -19.99 14.34
CA LEU A 108 -19.98 -18.73 15.11
C LEU A 108 -21.14 -18.67 16.09
N GLY A 109 -22.25 -19.37 15.83
CA GLY A 109 -23.48 -19.30 16.63
C GLY A 109 -24.17 -17.93 16.57
N GLU A 110 -23.44 -16.86 16.90
CA GLU A 110 -23.79 -15.44 16.79
C GLU A 110 -22.53 -14.62 16.42
N GLY A 111 -22.68 -13.62 15.56
CA GLY A 111 -21.60 -12.76 15.06
C GLY A 111 -21.13 -13.11 13.65
N GLU A 112 -20.45 -12.16 13.02
CA GLU A 112 -19.91 -12.27 11.67
C GLU A 112 -18.38 -12.40 11.73
N SER A 113 -17.75 -13.12 10.79
CA SER A 113 -16.29 -13.08 10.68
C SER A 113 -15.83 -11.77 10.02
N LEU A 114 -14.61 -11.31 10.36
CA LEU A 114 -14.02 -10.16 9.66
C LEU A 114 -13.93 -10.39 8.14
N PHE A 115 -13.77 -11.64 7.72
CA PHE A 115 -13.67 -12.00 6.32
C PHE A 115 -15.00 -11.82 5.57
N ARG A 116 -16.10 -12.28 6.17
CA ARG A 116 -17.45 -12.12 5.60
C ARG A 116 -17.86 -10.65 5.57
N LEU A 117 -17.53 -9.91 6.62
CA LEU A 117 -17.73 -8.47 6.70
C LEU A 117 -16.99 -7.73 5.56
N GLN A 118 -15.70 -8.03 5.36
CA GLN A 118 -14.90 -7.46 4.28
C GLN A 118 -15.46 -7.83 2.89
N GLY A 119 -15.95 -9.06 2.71
CA GLY A 119 -16.55 -9.47 1.44
C GLY A 119 -17.89 -8.78 1.16
N ARG A 120 -18.73 -8.54 2.19
CA ARG A 120 -19.95 -7.72 2.05
C ARG A 120 -19.62 -6.29 1.68
N TYR A 121 -18.59 -5.71 2.29
CA TYR A 121 -18.13 -4.37 1.91
C TYR A 121 -17.65 -4.32 0.46
N ALA A 122 -16.88 -5.32 0.02
CA ALA A 122 -16.43 -5.42 -1.36
C ALA A 122 -17.60 -5.54 -2.36
N LEU A 123 -18.66 -6.28 -2.02
CA LEU A 123 -19.89 -6.30 -2.83
C LEU A 123 -20.57 -4.93 -2.88
N ALA A 124 -20.67 -4.23 -1.75
CA ALA A 124 -21.26 -2.90 -1.71
C ALA A 124 -20.45 -1.90 -2.57
N LEU A 125 -19.12 -2.00 -2.55
CA LEU A 125 -18.24 -1.20 -3.42
C LEU A 125 -18.42 -1.54 -4.90
N GLU A 126 -18.58 -2.83 -5.25
CA GLU A 126 -18.85 -3.26 -6.63
C GLU A 126 -20.19 -2.71 -7.12
N GLN A 127 -21.23 -2.80 -6.29
CA GLN A 127 -22.55 -2.25 -6.59
C GLN A 127 -22.49 -0.72 -6.75
N LEU A 128 -21.83 -0.02 -5.81
CA LEU A 128 -21.61 1.42 -5.88
C LEU A 128 -20.90 1.83 -7.18
N ALA A 129 -19.89 1.08 -7.61
CA ALA A 129 -19.16 1.36 -8.84
C ALA A 129 -20.04 1.15 -10.08
N GLN A 130 -20.88 0.12 -10.09
CA GLN A 130 -21.81 -0.15 -11.19
C GLN A 130 -22.91 0.90 -11.30
N GLU A 131 -23.53 1.27 -10.17
CA GLU A 131 -24.63 2.24 -10.13
C GLU A 131 -24.17 3.64 -10.51
N ASN A 132 -22.94 4.00 -10.15
CA ASN A 132 -22.43 5.35 -10.31
C ASN A 132 -21.43 5.49 -11.48
N GLU A 133 -21.31 4.51 -12.38
CA GLU A 133 -20.32 4.52 -13.48
C GLU A 133 -20.44 5.77 -14.36
N GLN A 134 -21.67 6.26 -14.59
CA GLN A 134 -21.95 7.41 -15.45
C GLN A 134 -21.97 8.76 -14.72
N LEU A 135 -21.84 8.75 -13.39
CA LEU A 135 -21.91 9.97 -12.60
C LEU A 135 -20.59 10.75 -12.65
N PRO A 136 -20.63 12.08 -12.50
CA PRO A 136 -19.42 12.88 -12.36
C PRO A 136 -18.63 12.46 -11.12
N LEU A 137 -17.31 12.70 -11.13
CA LEU A 137 -16.42 12.28 -10.05
C LEU A 137 -16.85 12.78 -8.66
N ALA A 138 -17.32 14.02 -8.54
CA ALA A 138 -17.77 14.56 -7.27
C ALA A 138 -18.93 13.75 -6.66
N GLU A 139 -19.96 13.43 -7.46
CA GLU A 139 -21.10 12.63 -6.99
C GLU A 139 -20.70 11.19 -6.64
N ARG A 140 -19.75 10.61 -7.40
CA ARG A 140 -19.16 9.31 -7.09
C ARG A 140 -18.43 9.33 -5.74
N LEU A 141 -17.67 10.40 -5.46
CA LEU A 141 -16.97 10.57 -4.19
C LEU A 141 -17.92 10.76 -3.00
N ASP A 142 -18.99 11.53 -3.19
CA ASP A 142 -20.02 11.71 -2.17
C ASP A 142 -20.77 10.40 -1.91
N ALA A 143 -21.03 9.59 -2.93
CA ALA A 143 -21.64 8.26 -2.77
C ALA A 143 -20.70 7.31 -2.01
N LEU A 144 -19.42 7.26 -2.36
CA LEU A 144 -18.42 6.43 -1.66
C LEU A 144 -18.25 6.86 -0.20
N SER A 145 -18.18 8.18 0.05
CA SER A 145 -18.01 8.71 1.41
C SER A 145 -19.22 8.36 2.29
N ARG A 146 -20.44 8.47 1.75
CA ARG A 146 -21.67 8.06 2.46
C ARG A 146 -21.67 6.58 2.81
N LEU A 147 -21.29 5.71 1.87
CA LEU A 147 -21.16 4.27 2.15
C LEU A 147 -20.13 4.01 3.26
N GLN A 148 -18.95 4.64 3.19
CA GLN A 148 -17.91 4.48 4.20
C GLN A 148 -18.35 4.97 5.58
N ASP A 149 -19.08 6.08 5.65
CA ASP A 149 -19.57 6.62 6.91
C ASP A 149 -20.69 5.76 7.52
N GLU A 150 -21.55 5.15 6.70
CA GLU A 150 -22.54 4.16 7.13
C GLU A 150 -21.84 2.93 7.74
N TRP A 151 -20.83 2.40 7.05
CA TRP A 151 -20.04 1.26 7.55
C TRP A 151 -19.28 1.58 8.84
N VAL A 152 -18.76 2.79 8.99
CA VAL A 152 -18.13 3.24 10.25
C VAL A 152 -19.14 3.34 11.39
N ALA A 153 -20.37 3.75 11.10
CA ALA A 153 -21.45 3.80 12.09
C ALA A 153 -21.89 2.40 12.54
N GLU A 154 -21.93 1.43 11.61
CA GLU A 154 -22.25 0.03 11.90
C GLU A 154 -21.11 -0.72 12.60
N HIS A 155 -19.85 -0.41 12.25
CA HIS A 155 -18.65 -1.10 12.72
C HIS A 155 -17.60 -0.12 13.27
N PRO A 156 -17.88 0.58 14.39
CA PRO A 156 -16.99 1.60 14.94
C PRO A 156 -15.65 1.03 15.42
N ASP A 157 -15.62 -0.25 15.78
CA ASP A 157 -14.43 -0.99 16.20
C ASP A 157 -13.39 -1.16 15.08
N LEU A 158 -13.83 -1.12 13.82
CA LEU A 158 -12.96 -1.28 12.64
C LEU A 158 -12.61 0.05 11.96
N ALA A 159 -13.22 1.16 12.39
CA ALA A 159 -13.10 2.46 11.74
C ALA A 159 -11.65 2.94 11.61
N THR A 160 -10.85 2.79 12.68
CA THR A 160 -9.46 3.26 12.71
C THR A 160 -8.55 2.44 11.79
N GLU A 161 -8.82 1.15 11.62
CA GLU A 161 -7.97 0.26 10.82
C GLU A 161 -8.38 0.25 9.35
N LEU A 162 -9.67 0.10 9.06
CA LEU A 162 -10.19 -0.13 7.70
C LEU A 162 -10.71 1.13 7.02
N PHE A 163 -11.04 2.18 7.79
CA PHE A 163 -11.67 3.39 7.28
C PHE A 163 -10.93 4.68 7.67
N ASN A 164 -9.63 4.58 8.00
CA ASN A 164 -8.77 5.75 8.12
C ASN A 164 -8.61 6.47 6.76
N PRO A 165 -8.19 7.75 6.76
CA PRO A 165 -8.02 8.55 5.54
C PRO A 165 -7.24 7.87 4.41
N ALA A 166 -6.13 7.20 4.75
CA ALA A 166 -5.29 6.50 3.79
C ALA A 166 -5.99 5.28 3.18
N ALA A 167 -6.69 4.49 4.01
CA ALA A 167 -7.47 3.34 3.56
C ALA A 167 -8.63 3.78 2.64
N ARG A 168 -9.34 4.86 2.99
CA ARG A 168 -10.42 5.40 2.14
C ARG A 168 -9.88 5.88 0.79
N LEU A 169 -8.72 6.55 0.76
CA LEU A 169 -8.05 6.92 -0.48
C LEU A 169 -7.66 5.68 -1.30
N GLN A 170 -7.08 4.66 -0.67
CA GLN A 170 -6.68 3.44 -1.36
C GLN A 170 -7.88 2.74 -2.02
N GLN A 171 -9.01 2.65 -1.32
CA GLN A 171 -10.25 2.10 -1.84
C GLN A 171 -10.75 2.89 -3.06
N ALA A 172 -10.77 4.23 -2.99
CA ALA A 172 -11.18 5.08 -4.11
C ALA A 172 -10.27 4.89 -5.34
N ARG A 173 -8.95 4.78 -5.14
CA ARG A 173 -7.97 4.51 -6.21
C ARG A 173 -8.16 3.14 -6.85
N GLN A 174 -8.59 2.13 -6.10
CA GLN A 174 -8.89 0.81 -6.65
C GLN A 174 -10.15 0.82 -7.52
N LEU A 175 -11.14 1.65 -7.18
CA LEU A 175 -12.40 1.77 -7.94
C LEU A 175 -12.22 2.53 -9.25
N TRP A 176 -11.49 3.66 -9.22
CA TRP A 176 -11.45 4.59 -10.36
C TRP A 176 -10.06 4.79 -10.96
N GLY A 177 -9.02 4.20 -10.38
CA GLY A 177 -7.64 4.32 -10.83
C GLY A 177 -6.93 5.59 -10.32
N ASP A 178 -5.72 5.79 -10.83
CA ASP A 178 -4.82 6.88 -10.42
C ASP A 178 -4.96 8.15 -11.28
N GLU A 179 -5.79 8.13 -12.33
CA GLU A 179 -5.98 9.28 -13.23
C GLU A 179 -6.50 10.51 -12.47
N GLU A 180 -7.33 10.29 -11.46
CA GLU A 180 -7.96 11.33 -10.64
C GLU A 180 -7.29 11.52 -9.27
N LEU A 181 -6.05 11.03 -9.09
CA LEU A 181 -5.36 11.00 -7.80
C LEU A 181 -5.33 12.35 -7.08
N ALA A 182 -5.21 13.46 -7.82
CA ALA A 182 -5.23 14.81 -7.25
C ALA A 182 -6.55 15.12 -6.53
N THR A 183 -7.68 14.79 -7.17
CA THR A 183 -9.01 14.99 -6.60
C THR A 183 -9.23 14.04 -5.44
N LEU A 184 -8.87 12.76 -5.59
CA LEU A 184 -9.03 11.74 -4.56
C LEU A 184 -8.21 12.06 -3.29
N ALA A 185 -6.93 12.42 -3.45
CA ALA A 185 -6.05 12.71 -2.33
C ALA A 185 -6.53 13.93 -1.54
N ARG A 186 -6.98 14.98 -2.23
CA ARG A 186 -7.52 16.19 -1.57
C ARG A 186 -8.87 15.96 -0.88
N HIS A 187 -9.64 14.97 -1.32
CA HIS A 187 -10.92 14.62 -0.72
C HIS A 187 -10.74 13.82 0.57
N PHE A 188 -9.86 12.81 0.56
CA PHE A 188 -9.74 11.87 1.69
C PHE A 188 -8.63 12.23 2.68
N LEU A 189 -7.55 12.88 2.26
CA LEU A 189 -6.39 13.13 3.12
C LEU A 189 -6.37 14.56 3.68
N PRO A 190 -5.72 14.77 4.84
CA PRO A 190 -5.31 16.10 5.28
C PRO A 190 -4.45 16.80 4.23
N ALA A 191 -4.53 18.13 4.15
CA ALA A 191 -3.88 18.92 3.10
C ALA A 191 -2.38 18.62 2.93
N ALA A 192 -1.63 18.52 4.03
CA ALA A 192 -0.20 18.22 3.99
C ALA A 192 0.11 16.83 3.42
N GLU A 193 -0.69 15.81 3.77
CA GLU A 193 -0.53 14.44 3.28
C GLU A 193 -0.96 14.31 1.82
N ALA A 194 -2.02 15.04 1.42
CA ALA A 194 -2.44 15.13 0.04
C ALA A 194 -1.33 15.72 -0.84
N GLU A 195 -0.71 16.83 -0.41
CA GLU A 195 0.41 17.44 -1.12
C GLU A 195 1.63 16.51 -1.23
N ALA A 196 2.01 15.86 -0.13
CA ALA A 196 3.11 14.89 -0.13
C ALA A 196 2.85 13.72 -1.10
N THR A 197 1.62 13.20 -1.12
CA THR A 197 1.21 12.13 -2.05
C THR A 197 1.34 12.57 -3.51
N LEU A 198 0.93 13.80 -3.82
CA LEU A 198 1.00 14.33 -5.18
C LEU A 198 2.43 14.64 -5.63
N GLN A 199 3.27 15.17 -4.73
CA GLN A 199 4.70 15.37 -5.02
C GLN A 199 5.40 14.04 -5.28
N PHE A 200 5.10 13.01 -4.48
CA PHE A 200 5.64 11.67 -4.71
C PHE A 200 5.21 11.13 -6.09
N ALA A 201 3.93 11.21 -6.43
CA ALA A 201 3.43 10.77 -7.73
C ALA A 201 4.09 11.53 -8.90
N ALA A 202 4.24 12.85 -8.78
CA ALA A 202 4.90 13.68 -9.78
C ALA A 202 6.38 13.29 -9.98
N SER A 203 7.10 13.07 -8.87
CA SER A 203 8.52 12.64 -8.93
C SER A 203 8.67 11.28 -9.62
N ARG A 204 7.75 10.34 -9.36
CA ARG A 204 7.75 9.02 -10.00
C ARG A 204 7.46 9.13 -11.49
N GLN A 205 6.49 9.97 -11.88
CA GLN A 205 6.18 10.19 -13.29
C GLN A 205 7.38 10.80 -14.03
N GLN A 206 8.04 11.79 -13.43
CA GLN A 206 9.26 12.38 -13.99
C GLN A 206 10.37 11.34 -14.22
N GLN A 207 10.56 10.40 -13.30
CA GLN A 207 11.52 9.30 -13.48
C GLN A 207 11.13 8.36 -14.63
N LEU A 208 9.85 8.05 -14.79
CA LEU A 208 9.38 7.23 -15.91
C LEU A 208 9.56 7.94 -17.25
N ASP A 209 9.24 9.23 -17.31
CA ASP A 209 9.42 10.05 -18.50
C ASP A 209 10.89 10.20 -18.87
N GLN A 210 11.77 10.35 -17.88
CA GLN A 210 13.22 10.34 -18.07
C GLN A 210 13.69 9.00 -18.66
N ARG A 211 13.26 7.88 -18.08
CA ARG A 211 13.62 6.54 -18.56
C ARG A 211 13.13 6.30 -19.98
N SER A 212 11.90 6.73 -20.29
CA SER A 212 11.32 6.60 -21.63
C SER A 212 12.10 7.42 -22.66
N ARG A 213 12.39 8.70 -22.36
CA ARG A 213 13.22 9.56 -23.22
C ARG A 213 14.62 9.00 -23.44
N TYR A 214 15.25 8.48 -22.37
CA TYR A 214 16.55 7.82 -22.47
C TYR A 214 16.51 6.62 -23.42
N GLN A 215 15.50 5.75 -23.30
CA GLN A 215 15.34 4.57 -24.14
C GLN A 215 15.11 4.93 -25.62
N GLN A 216 14.28 5.94 -25.88
CA GLN A 216 14.02 6.43 -27.25
C GLN A 216 15.31 6.94 -27.90
N GLN A 217 16.02 7.85 -27.23
CA GLN A 217 17.26 8.43 -27.74
C GLN A 217 18.38 7.38 -27.90
N LEU A 218 18.47 6.43 -26.96
CA LEU A 218 19.42 5.31 -27.08
C LEU A 218 19.13 4.47 -28.32
N THR A 219 17.86 4.14 -28.57
CA THR A 219 17.46 3.35 -29.73
C THR A 219 17.76 4.08 -31.04
N GLU A 220 17.50 5.39 -31.12
CA GLU A 220 17.85 6.22 -32.28
C GLU A 220 19.36 6.28 -32.49
N LEU A 221 20.14 6.45 -31.42
CA LEU A 221 21.60 6.50 -31.49
C LEU A 221 22.17 5.15 -31.97
N GLU A 222 21.64 4.03 -31.51
CA GLU A 222 22.06 2.71 -31.96
C GLU A 222 21.74 2.47 -33.44
N GLN A 223 20.61 2.97 -33.95
CA GLN A 223 20.29 2.91 -35.39
C GLN A 223 21.26 3.76 -36.21
N GLN A 224 21.58 4.98 -35.75
CA GLN A 224 22.56 5.85 -36.41
C GLN A 224 23.95 5.20 -36.43
N LEU A 225 24.33 4.57 -35.31
CA LEU A 225 25.57 3.81 -35.21
C LEU A 225 25.55 2.65 -36.21
N ALA A 226 24.52 1.80 -36.23
CA ALA A 226 24.42 0.70 -37.18
C ALA A 226 24.55 1.17 -38.65
N ALA A 227 23.97 2.32 -39.00
CA ALA A 227 24.10 2.92 -40.33
C ALA A 227 25.51 3.47 -40.62
N SER A 228 26.23 3.93 -39.60
CA SER A 228 27.59 4.49 -39.71
C SER A 228 28.71 3.45 -39.78
N ARG A 229 28.39 2.15 -39.62
CA ARG A 229 29.37 1.05 -39.61
C ARG A 229 30.29 1.02 -40.83
N GLY A 230 29.77 1.32 -42.02
CA GLY A 230 30.55 1.47 -43.25
C GLY A 230 31.60 0.36 -43.49
N ASN A 231 32.79 0.76 -43.94
CA ASN A 231 33.96 -0.12 -44.16
C ASN A 231 34.88 -0.22 -42.93
N MET A 232 34.40 0.08 -41.72
CA MET A 232 35.23 -0.05 -40.52
C MET A 232 35.46 -1.53 -40.17
N ASP A 233 36.68 -1.84 -39.73
CA ASP A 233 36.99 -3.14 -39.11
C ASP A 233 36.20 -3.31 -37.81
N GLU A 234 35.84 -4.55 -37.45
CA GLU A 234 34.98 -4.83 -36.28
C GLU A 234 35.56 -4.24 -34.97
N ALA A 235 36.88 -4.29 -34.79
CA ALA A 235 37.52 -3.76 -33.57
C ALA A 235 37.43 -2.22 -33.47
N SER A 236 37.62 -1.50 -34.58
CA SER A 236 37.50 -0.04 -34.59
C SER A 236 36.04 0.40 -34.49
N TRP A 237 35.13 -0.38 -35.07
CA TRP A 237 33.68 -0.19 -34.94
C TRP A 237 33.20 -0.30 -33.49
N GLN A 238 33.60 -1.37 -32.77
CA GLN A 238 33.20 -1.55 -31.36
C GLN A 238 33.76 -0.43 -30.48
N GLN A 239 35.03 -0.03 -30.67
CA GLN A 239 35.62 1.07 -29.92
C GLN A 239 34.88 2.40 -30.15
N HIS A 240 34.49 2.69 -31.39
CA HIS A 240 33.71 3.87 -31.72
C HIS A 240 32.32 3.83 -31.08
N ARG A 241 31.61 2.71 -31.19
CA ARG A 241 30.29 2.51 -30.57
C ARG A 241 30.33 2.74 -29.06
N GLU A 242 31.29 2.15 -28.36
CA GLU A 242 31.44 2.31 -26.92
C GLU A 242 31.75 3.77 -26.52
N ALA A 243 32.63 4.44 -27.28
CA ALA A 243 32.95 5.85 -27.04
C ALA A 243 31.71 6.75 -27.18
N VAL A 244 30.93 6.56 -28.26
CA VAL A 244 29.71 7.34 -28.52
C VAL A 244 28.63 7.06 -27.48
N LEU A 245 28.36 5.80 -27.15
CA LEU A 245 27.38 5.44 -26.12
C LEU A 245 27.80 5.92 -24.73
N GLY A 246 29.10 5.87 -24.42
CA GLY A 246 29.66 6.36 -23.17
C GLY A 246 29.54 7.88 -23.03
N GLN A 247 29.76 8.63 -24.11
CA GLN A 247 29.53 10.07 -24.15
C GLN A 247 28.05 10.41 -23.98
N PHE A 248 27.17 9.76 -24.74
CA PHE A 248 25.73 9.97 -24.66
C PHE A 248 25.19 9.81 -23.22
N ARG A 249 25.58 8.74 -22.50
CA ARG A 249 25.15 8.53 -21.11
C ARG A 249 25.58 9.66 -20.19
N ARG A 250 26.84 10.10 -20.29
CA ARG A 250 27.35 11.20 -19.46
C ARG A 250 26.58 12.49 -19.74
N ASP A 251 26.39 12.82 -21.01
CA ASP A 251 25.72 14.05 -21.42
C ASP A 251 24.23 14.04 -21.04
N PHE A 252 23.55 12.90 -21.17
CA PHE A 252 22.15 12.74 -20.81
C PHE A 252 21.91 12.99 -19.31
N PHE A 253 22.65 12.31 -18.43
CA PHE A 253 22.46 12.45 -16.99
C PHE A 253 23.04 13.77 -16.43
N ALA A 254 24.04 14.37 -17.08
CA ALA A 254 24.57 15.68 -16.71
C ALA A 254 23.56 16.82 -16.98
N ARG A 255 22.77 16.72 -18.06
CA ARG A 255 21.73 17.70 -18.39
C ARG A 255 20.61 17.70 -17.35
N ASP A 256 20.17 16.53 -16.91
CA ASP A 256 19.09 16.42 -15.93
C ASP A 256 19.50 16.88 -14.52
N SER A 257 20.78 16.71 -14.15
CA SER A 257 21.32 17.21 -12.88
C SER A 257 21.67 18.70 -12.89
N ALA A 258 21.70 19.33 -14.07
CA ALA A 258 21.92 20.77 -14.25
C ALA A 258 20.63 21.59 -14.36
N THR A 259 19.45 20.96 -14.35
CA THR A 259 18.15 21.64 -14.23
C THR A 259 17.73 21.70 -12.76
N PRO A 260 18.05 22.76 -12.00
CA PRO A 260 17.35 23.04 -10.76
C PRO A 260 15.92 23.46 -11.11
N THR A 261 14.97 22.83 -10.44
CA THR A 261 13.57 23.24 -10.35
C THR A 261 13.51 24.73 -9.98
N GLN A 262 12.95 25.55 -10.87
CA GLN A 262 12.33 26.83 -10.50
C GLN A 262 10.84 26.60 -10.27
#